data_AF-W9HV26-F1
#
_entry.id   AF-W9HV26-F1
#
_cell.length_a   1.000
_cell.length_b   1.000
_cell.length_c   1.000
_cell.angle_alpha   90.00
_cell.angle_beta   90.00
_cell.angle_gamma   90.00
#
_symmetry.space_group_name_H-M   'P 1'
#
loop_
_entity.id
_entity.type
_entity.pdbx_description
1 polymer ?
#
loop_
_entity_poly.entity_id
_entity_poly.type
_entity_poly.pdbx_seq_one_letter_code
_entity_poly.pdbx_strand_id
1 'polypeptide(L)'
;MFEAADSIMISDFNFSVRIGEHGYSEARNDIKGVFFAIYEIITRDETLRAIRHEEQHVLEIEQKDWIQHSDVQLNRPVSEFSEVLREWSEKRRRGKQITAYKDAPNFIDWPDTPQPPPSEMVYYDGKRTTELKVLWSTERKRLSDKGKTVLNWQRPPQCKLKPGDRIPETGEFITRA
;
A
#
# COMPACT_ATOMS: atom_id res chain seq x y z
N MET A 1 -15.66 24.10 -19.13
CA MET A 1 -14.27 24.03 -18.62
C MET A 1 -14.17 22.69 -17.93
N PHE A 2 -13.61 21.68 -18.60
CA PHE A 2 -13.38 20.38 -17.96
C PHE A 2 -12.22 20.58 -16.98
N GLU A 3 -12.46 20.37 -15.69
CA GLU A 3 -11.35 20.21 -14.74
C GLU A 3 -10.44 19.09 -15.28
N ALA A 4 -9.12 19.31 -15.22
CA ALA A 4 -8.16 18.28 -15.59
C ALA A 4 -8.47 17.05 -14.74
N ALA A 5 -8.75 15.91 -15.39
CA ALA A 5 -9.02 14.68 -14.67
C ALA A 5 -7.86 14.40 -13.71
N ASP A 6 -8.18 14.19 -12.44
CA ASP A 6 -7.20 13.79 -11.44
C ASP A 6 -6.49 12.53 -11.95
N SER A 7 -5.17 12.63 -12.10
CA SER A 7 -4.36 11.52 -12.58
C SER A 7 -3.97 10.64 -11.39
N ILE A 8 -4.33 9.36 -11.45
CA ILE A 8 -3.90 8.40 -10.44
C ILE A 8 -2.43 8.05 -10.71
N MET A 9 -1.58 8.26 -9.70
CA MET A 9 -0.18 7.87 -9.73
C MET A 9 0.08 6.79 -8.68
N ILE A 10 0.84 5.76 -9.07
CA ILE A 10 1.32 4.73 -8.15
C ILE A 10 2.71 5.14 -7.66
N SER A 11 2.95 5.09 -6.35
CA SER A 11 4.20 5.49 -5.71
C SER A 11 4.61 4.47 -4.62
N ASP A 12 5.62 4.80 -3.79
CA ASP A 12 6.15 3.94 -2.72
C ASP A 12 6.73 2.59 -3.16
N PHE A 13 7.26 2.52 -4.40
CA PHE A 13 7.94 1.33 -4.92
C PHE A 13 9.20 0.95 -4.13
N ASN A 14 9.76 1.84 -3.30
CA ASN A 14 10.87 1.54 -2.39
C ASN A 14 10.50 0.55 -1.27
N PHE A 15 9.21 0.25 -1.08
CA PHE A 15 8.72 -0.81 -0.20
C PHE A 15 8.25 -2.07 -0.95
N SER A 16 8.44 -2.11 -2.28
CA SER A 16 8.14 -3.30 -3.06
C SER A 16 9.16 -4.40 -2.78
N VAL A 17 8.72 -5.65 -2.89
CA VAL A 17 9.59 -6.82 -2.77
C VAL A 17 9.81 -7.44 -4.15
N ARG A 18 11.04 -7.90 -4.41
CA ARG A 18 11.35 -8.63 -5.64
C ARG A 18 10.65 -9.99 -5.63
N ILE A 19 10.01 -10.34 -6.74
CA ILE A 19 9.38 -11.66 -6.90
C ILE A 19 10.45 -12.74 -6.78
N GLY A 20 10.20 -13.73 -5.92
CA GLY A 20 11.12 -14.84 -5.64
C GLY A 20 12.17 -14.58 -4.54
N GLU A 21 12.21 -13.36 -3.96
CA GLU A 21 13.16 -12.99 -2.91
C GLU A 21 12.51 -13.00 -1.51
N HIS A 22 13.34 -12.81 -0.47
CA HIS A 22 12.86 -12.72 0.91
C HIS A 22 11.79 -11.62 1.09
N GLY A 23 10.69 -11.97 1.76
CA GLY A 23 9.55 -11.08 1.98
C GLY A 23 8.48 -11.13 0.88
N TYR A 24 8.73 -11.83 -0.23
CA TYR A 24 7.71 -12.07 -1.26
C TYR A 24 6.56 -12.90 -0.69
N SER A 25 5.34 -12.53 -1.06
CA SER A 25 4.12 -13.28 -0.73
C SER A 25 3.23 -13.35 -1.96
N GLU A 26 2.92 -14.57 -2.39
CA GLU A 26 2.03 -14.82 -3.54
C GLU A 26 0.62 -14.26 -3.32
N ALA A 27 0.19 -14.23 -2.06
CA ALA A 27 -1.08 -13.64 -1.66
C ALA A 27 -1.14 -12.11 -1.89
N ARG A 28 0.02 -11.45 -2.04
CA ARG A 28 0.15 -10.00 -2.25
C ARG A 28 0.59 -9.69 -3.69
N ASN A 29 -0.22 -10.10 -4.66
CA ASN A 29 0.03 -9.87 -6.09
C ASN A 29 -0.68 -8.63 -6.64
N ASP A 30 -0.24 -8.19 -7.82
CA ASP A 30 -0.75 -7.00 -8.50
C ASP A 30 -2.21 -7.14 -8.94
N ILE A 31 -2.65 -8.34 -9.35
CA ILE A 31 -4.05 -8.58 -9.71
C ILE A 31 -4.96 -8.27 -8.52
N LYS A 32 -4.68 -8.85 -7.35
CA LYS A 32 -5.42 -8.53 -6.11
C LYS A 32 -5.33 -7.03 -5.79
N GLY A 33 -4.12 -6.47 -5.80
CA GLY A 33 -3.90 -5.06 -5.47
C GLY A 33 -4.71 -4.10 -6.32
N VAL A 34 -4.75 -4.31 -7.65
CA VAL A 34 -5.48 -3.46 -8.59
C VAL A 34 -6.99 -3.62 -8.43
N PHE A 35 -7.51 -4.85 -8.31
CA PHE A 35 -8.96 -5.07 -8.15
C PHE A 35 -9.49 -4.40 -6.88
N PHE A 36 -8.83 -4.64 -5.75
CA PHE A 36 -9.22 -4.04 -4.48
C PHE A 36 -9.13 -2.51 -4.54
N ALA A 37 -8.04 -1.96 -5.07
CA ALA A 37 -7.87 -0.51 -5.16
C ALA A 37 -8.97 0.17 -6.00
N ILE A 38 -9.30 -0.37 -7.18
CA ILE A 38 -10.33 0.22 -8.04
C ILE A 38 -11.72 0.06 -7.42
N TYR A 39 -12.04 -1.11 -6.84
CA TYR A 39 -13.29 -1.31 -6.11
C TYR A 39 -13.45 -0.30 -4.97
N GLU A 40 -12.41 -0.13 -4.15
CA GLU A 40 -12.39 0.81 -3.02
C GLU A 40 -12.53 2.28 -3.48
N ILE A 41 -11.87 2.66 -4.58
CA ILE A 41 -12.00 4.02 -5.14
C ILE A 41 -13.43 4.30 -5.59
N ILE A 42 -14.07 3.35 -6.27
CA ILE A 42 -15.41 3.54 -6.84
C ILE A 42 -16.50 3.48 -5.77
N THR A 43 -16.42 2.52 -4.87
CA THR A 43 -17.49 2.22 -3.91
C THR A 43 -17.28 2.86 -2.54
N ARG A 44 -16.06 3.30 -2.23
CA ARG A 44 -15.60 3.70 -0.87
C ARG A 44 -15.76 2.59 0.18
N ASP A 45 -16.02 1.35 -0.22
CA ASP A 45 -16.10 0.19 0.67
C ASP A 45 -14.70 -0.40 0.89
N GLU A 46 -14.18 -0.22 2.10
CA GLU A 46 -12.88 -0.75 2.54
C GLU A 46 -13.01 -2.02 3.40
N THR A 47 -14.21 -2.60 3.54
CA THR A 47 -14.45 -3.73 4.47
C THR A 47 -13.61 -4.95 4.11
N LEU A 48 -13.40 -5.21 2.82
CA LEU A 48 -12.58 -6.33 2.34
C LEU A 48 -11.09 -6.15 2.66
N ARG A 49 -10.64 -4.93 2.97
CA ARG A 49 -9.26 -4.64 3.36
C ARG A 49 -8.91 -5.16 4.74
N ALA A 50 -9.91 -5.34 5.61
CA ALA A 50 -9.72 -5.88 6.95
C ALA A 50 -9.41 -7.39 6.94
N ILE A 51 -9.73 -8.08 5.83
CA ILE A 51 -9.44 -9.50 5.64
C ILE A 51 -7.94 -9.67 5.35
N ARG A 52 -7.34 -10.72 5.90
CA ARG A 52 -5.93 -11.03 5.66
C ARG A 52 -5.65 -11.29 4.18
N HIS A 53 -4.49 -10.87 3.69
CA HIS A 53 -4.14 -10.99 2.26
C HIS A 53 -4.24 -12.42 1.71
N GLU A 54 -3.93 -13.41 2.54
CA GLU A 54 -4.00 -14.83 2.19
C GLU A 54 -5.45 -15.29 1.94
N GLU A 55 -6.41 -14.69 2.62
CA GLU A 55 -7.83 -15.03 2.60
C GLU A 55 -8.64 -14.13 1.63
N GLN A 56 -8.02 -13.07 1.08
CA GLN A 56 -8.65 -12.22 0.08
C GLN A 56 -8.80 -12.95 -1.25
N HIS A 57 -9.99 -12.92 -1.86
CA HIS A 57 -10.25 -13.49 -3.18
C HIS A 57 -10.82 -12.45 -4.16
N VAL A 58 -10.20 -12.34 -5.34
CA VAL A 58 -10.65 -11.41 -6.40
C VAL A 58 -12.08 -11.72 -6.86
N LEU A 59 -12.46 -13.00 -6.83
CA LEU A 59 -13.80 -13.45 -7.20
C LEU A 59 -14.90 -12.80 -6.35
N GLU A 60 -14.62 -12.46 -5.08
CA GLU A 60 -15.60 -11.78 -4.22
C GLU A 60 -15.92 -10.38 -4.73
N ILE A 61 -14.92 -9.68 -5.28
CA ILE A 61 -15.08 -8.37 -5.90
C ILE A 61 -15.75 -8.52 -7.27
N GLU A 62 -15.35 -9.51 -8.07
CA GLU A 62 -15.90 -9.76 -9.41
C GLU A 62 -17.40 -10.12 -9.39
N GLN A 63 -17.87 -10.77 -8.32
CA GLN A 63 -19.27 -11.19 -8.16
C GLN A 63 -20.15 -10.16 -7.44
N LYS A 64 -19.56 -9.12 -6.85
CA LYS A 64 -20.31 -8.04 -6.18
C LYS A 64 -20.95 -7.11 -7.21
N ASP A 65 -22.08 -6.54 -6.82
CA ASP A 65 -22.62 -5.37 -7.50
C ASP A 65 -21.87 -4.13 -7.02
N TRP A 66 -21.24 -3.42 -7.94
CA TRP A 66 -20.39 -2.28 -7.62
C TRP A 66 -21.25 -1.02 -7.55
N ILE A 67 -21.70 -0.69 -6.34
CA ILE A 67 -22.48 0.52 -6.10
C ILE A 67 -21.51 1.71 -6.02
N GLN A 68 -21.55 2.59 -7.03
CA GLN A 68 -20.77 3.82 -7.03
C GLN A 68 -21.16 4.72 -5.85
N HIS A 69 -20.16 5.18 -5.10
CA HIS A 69 -20.38 6.12 -4.01
C HIS A 69 -20.79 7.51 -4.53
N SER A 70 -21.67 8.21 -3.81
CA SER A 70 -22.21 9.53 -4.25
C SER A 70 -21.13 10.60 -4.49
N ASP A 71 -20.03 10.52 -3.75
CA ASP A 71 -18.92 11.48 -3.81
C ASP A 71 -17.88 11.14 -4.89
N VAL A 72 -18.05 10.03 -5.60
CA VAL A 72 -17.13 9.59 -6.66
C VAL A 72 -17.71 10.01 -8.00
N GLN A 73 -16.93 10.72 -8.79
CA GLN A 73 -17.31 11.14 -10.14
C GLN A 73 -16.48 10.34 -11.15
N LEU A 74 -17.17 9.55 -11.98
CA LEU A 74 -16.55 8.78 -13.05
C LEU A 74 -16.92 9.38 -14.40
N ASN A 75 -15.96 9.37 -15.32
CA ASN A 75 -16.17 9.77 -16.70
C ASN A 75 -16.83 8.68 -17.56
N ARG A 76 -16.96 7.46 -17.00
CA ARG A 76 -17.54 6.26 -17.62
C ARG A 76 -18.40 5.50 -16.61
N PRO A 77 -19.34 4.66 -17.06
CA PRO A 77 -20.09 3.77 -16.18
C PRO A 77 -19.19 2.77 -15.46
N VAL A 78 -19.57 2.36 -14.24
CA VAL A 78 -18.86 1.36 -13.43
C VAL A 78 -18.60 0.05 -14.19
N SER A 79 -19.56 -0.37 -15.02
CA SER A 79 -19.46 -1.61 -15.81
C SER A 79 -18.29 -1.62 -16.79
N GLU A 80 -17.90 -0.46 -17.34
CA GLU A 80 -16.74 -0.37 -18.22
C GLU A 80 -15.44 -0.63 -17.45
N PHE A 81 -15.33 -0.13 -16.21
CA PHE A 81 -14.16 -0.39 -15.36
C PHE A 81 -14.03 -1.86 -14.98
N SER A 82 -15.15 -2.50 -14.58
CA SER A 82 -15.12 -3.92 -14.21
C SER A 82 -14.82 -4.83 -15.40
N GLU A 83 -15.30 -4.48 -16.60
CA GLU A 83 -14.96 -5.19 -17.84
C GLU A 83 -13.47 -5.09 -18.18
N VAL A 84 -12.91 -3.87 -18.18
CA VAL A 84 -11.47 -3.66 -18.43
C VAL A 84 -10.61 -4.45 -17.44
N LEU A 85 -10.99 -4.44 -16.15
CA LEU A 85 -10.27 -5.19 -15.11
C LEU A 85 -10.34 -6.70 -15.34
N ARG A 86 -11.51 -7.23 -15.69
CA ARG A 86 -11.69 -8.66 -16.00
C ARG A 86 -10.82 -9.07 -17.18
N GLU A 87 -10.87 -8.34 -18.30
CA GLU A 87 -10.06 -8.63 -19.48
C GLU A 87 -8.56 -8.57 -19.20
N TRP A 88 -8.12 -7.54 -18.45
CA TRP A 88 -6.73 -7.40 -18.04
C TRP A 88 -6.27 -8.55 -17.13
N SER A 89 -7.09 -8.93 -16.14
CA SER A 89 -6.76 -10.00 -15.19
C SER A 89 -6.65 -11.34 -15.90
N GLU A 90 -7.58 -11.63 -16.80
CA GLU A 90 -7.56 -12.84 -17.61
C GLU A 90 -6.33 -12.92 -18.50
N LYS A 91 -5.97 -11.81 -19.17
CA LYS A 91 -4.76 -11.73 -19.99
C LYS A 91 -3.51 -12.00 -19.14
N ARG A 92 -3.43 -11.45 -17.93
CA ARG A 92 -2.32 -11.70 -16.99
C ARG A 92 -2.27 -13.15 -16.54
N ARG A 93 -3.41 -13.77 -16.20
CA ARG A 93 -3.51 -15.18 -15.80
C ARG A 93 -3.13 -16.15 -16.93
N ARG A 94 -3.49 -15.84 -18.18
CA ARG A 94 -3.15 -16.66 -19.37
C ARG A 94 -1.71 -16.47 -19.85
N GLY A 95 -1.10 -15.32 -19.55
CA GLY A 95 0.25 -14.98 -19.98
C GLY A 95 1.34 -15.80 -19.29
N LYS A 96 2.60 -15.57 -19.68
CA LYS A 96 3.76 -16.13 -18.98
C LYS A 96 3.74 -15.63 -17.52
N GLN A 97 3.70 -16.56 -16.58
CA GLN A 97 3.80 -16.25 -15.16
C GLN A 97 5.25 -15.91 -14.81
N ILE A 98 5.44 -14.81 -14.08
CA ILE A 98 6.74 -14.33 -13.61
C ILE A 98 6.97 -14.97 -12.24
N THR A 99 7.98 -15.83 -12.11
CA THR A 99 8.29 -16.53 -10.86
C THR A 99 9.56 -15.98 -10.20
N ALA A 100 10.40 -15.29 -10.95
CA ALA A 100 11.49 -14.46 -10.45
C ALA A 100 11.42 -13.06 -11.08
N TYR A 101 11.82 -12.03 -10.33
CA TYR A 101 11.78 -10.65 -10.83
C TYR A 101 12.55 -10.45 -12.14
N LYS A 102 13.63 -11.22 -12.36
CA LYS A 102 14.45 -11.20 -13.57
C LYS A 102 13.76 -11.75 -14.82
N ASP A 103 12.63 -12.44 -14.68
CA ASP A 103 11.85 -12.93 -15.83
C ASP A 103 11.11 -11.80 -16.55
N ALA A 104 10.99 -10.63 -15.91
CA ALA A 104 10.39 -9.45 -16.52
C ALA A 104 11.33 -8.87 -17.59
N PRO A 105 10.85 -8.57 -18.81
CA PRO A 105 11.70 -8.08 -19.92
C PRO A 105 12.53 -6.83 -19.59
N ASN A 106 12.01 -5.96 -18.71
CA ASN A 106 12.67 -4.75 -18.24
C ASN A 106 12.70 -4.74 -16.71
N PHE A 107 13.22 -5.81 -16.10
CA PHE A 107 13.32 -5.87 -14.64
C PHE A 107 14.20 -4.72 -14.11
N ILE A 108 13.79 -4.15 -12.99
CA ILE A 108 14.55 -3.07 -12.34
C ILE A 108 15.52 -3.71 -11.37
N ASP A 109 16.81 -3.51 -11.61
CA ASP A 109 17.88 -3.91 -10.70
C ASP A 109 18.22 -2.76 -9.75
N TRP A 110 17.32 -2.51 -8.79
CA TRP A 110 17.60 -1.53 -7.73
C TRP A 110 18.61 -2.10 -6.73
N PRO A 111 19.44 -1.28 -6.06
CA PRO A 111 20.38 -1.77 -5.04
C PRO A 111 19.64 -2.36 -3.85
N ASP A 112 20.27 -3.34 -3.18
CA ASP A 112 19.72 -3.89 -1.94
C ASP A 112 19.64 -2.83 -0.84
N THR A 113 18.58 -2.91 -0.04
CA THR A 113 18.44 -2.08 1.15
C THR A 113 19.58 -2.42 2.11
N PRO A 114 20.43 -1.45 2.49
CA PRO A 114 21.55 -1.71 3.39
C PRO A 114 21.03 -2.24 4.72
N GLN A 115 21.61 -3.36 5.17
CA GLN A 115 21.22 -3.96 6.44
C GLN A 115 21.52 -2.99 7.59
N PRO A 116 20.53 -2.67 8.45
CA PRO A 116 20.77 -1.78 9.57
C PRO A 116 21.66 -2.45 10.64
N PRO A 117 22.40 -1.66 11.43
CA PRO A 117 23.19 -2.19 12.53
C PRO A 117 22.28 -2.89 13.55
N PRO A 118 22.73 -3.99 14.18
CA PRO A 118 21.97 -4.65 15.24
C PRO A 118 21.62 -3.68 16.36
N SER A 119 20.37 -3.75 16.81
CA SER A 119 19.84 -3.00 17.93
C SER A 119 19.64 -3.91 19.14
N GLU A 120 19.95 -3.41 20.33
CA GLU A 120 19.62 -4.08 21.58
C GLU A 120 18.10 -4.14 21.76
N MET A 121 17.56 -5.35 21.88
CA MET A 121 16.19 -5.65 22.26
C MET A 121 16.17 -6.19 23.68
N VAL A 122 15.33 -5.59 24.53
CA VAL A 122 15.16 -6.02 25.91
C VAL A 122 13.82 -6.73 26.02
N TYR A 123 13.86 -7.99 26.46
CA TYR A 123 12.69 -8.80 26.73
C TYR A 123 12.51 -8.98 28.24
N TYR A 124 11.27 -9.08 28.68
CA TYR A 124 10.90 -9.36 30.05
C TYR A 124 10.02 -10.61 30.08
N ASP A 125 10.64 -11.76 30.27
CA ASP A 125 9.96 -13.05 30.44
C ASP A 125 10.28 -13.61 31.83
N GLY A 126 9.91 -12.85 32.87
CA GLY A 126 10.30 -13.09 34.26
C GLY A 126 11.76 -12.75 34.61
N LYS A 127 12.66 -12.69 33.61
CA LYS A 127 14.04 -12.19 33.71
C LYS A 127 14.33 -11.19 32.58
N ARG A 128 15.12 -10.15 32.88
CA ARG A 128 15.59 -9.21 31.86
C ARG A 128 16.62 -9.90 30.97
N THR A 129 16.25 -10.14 29.72
CA THR A 129 17.15 -10.68 28.69
C THR A 129 17.40 -9.60 27.64
N THR A 130 18.66 -9.44 27.24
CA THR A 130 19.05 -8.49 26.19
C THR A 130 19.63 -9.28 25.01
N GLU A 131 19.10 -9.06 23.82
CA GLU A 131 19.61 -9.66 22.59
C GLU A 131 19.91 -8.57 21.55
N LEU A 132 20.95 -8.77 20.75
CA LEU A 132 21.19 -7.95 19.58
C LEU A 132 20.39 -8.53 18.41
N LYS A 133 19.45 -7.76 17.88
CA LYS A 133 18.69 -8.12 16.67
C LYS A 133 18.77 -7.01 15.64
N VAL A 134 18.85 -7.42 14.38
CA VAL A 134 18.71 -6.52 13.24
C VAL A 134 17.23 -6.14 13.15
N LEU A 135 16.94 -4.85 13.31
CA LEU A 135 15.60 -4.31 13.21
C LEU A 135 15.51 -3.47 11.94
N TRP A 136 14.72 -3.94 10.97
CA TRP A 136 14.48 -3.24 9.69
C TRP A 136 13.65 -1.97 9.87
N SER A 137 12.91 -1.86 10.96
CA SER A 137 12.20 -0.66 11.38
C SER A 137 12.36 -0.46 12.87
N THR A 138 12.37 0.80 13.32
CA THR A 138 12.37 1.15 14.73
C THR A 138 11.43 2.31 14.95
N GLU A 139 10.65 2.26 16.02
CA GLU A 139 9.75 3.35 16.39
C GLU A 139 10.52 4.66 16.54
N ARG A 140 10.00 5.70 15.91
CA ARG A 140 10.53 7.07 16.03
C ARG A 140 10.67 7.49 17.50
N LYS A 141 9.68 7.17 18.34
CA LYS A 141 9.69 7.50 19.77
C LYS A 141 10.92 6.88 20.44
N ARG A 142 11.15 5.59 20.23
CA ARG A 142 12.31 4.87 20.78
C ARG A 142 13.65 5.45 20.32
N LEU A 143 13.75 5.90 19.07
CA LEU A 143 14.95 6.58 18.58
C LEU A 143 15.13 7.95 19.25
N SER A 144 14.04 8.71 19.38
CA SER A 144 14.02 10.03 20.03
C SER A 144 14.43 9.93 21.51
N ASP A 145 13.88 8.95 22.24
CA ASP A 145 14.19 8.69 23.66
C ASP A 145 15.67 8.32 23.86
N LYS A 146 16.32 7.76 22.83
CA LYS A 146 17.76 7.46 22.80
C LYS A 146 18.63 8.62 22.30
N GLY A 147 18.05 9.80 22.08
CA GLY A 147 18.75 10.96 21.53
C GLY A 147 19.26 10.76 20.10
N LYS A 148 18.70 9.79 19.35
CA LYS A 148 19.08 9.55 17.96
C LYS A 148 18.34 10.51 17.04
N THR A 149 19.00 10.87 15.93
CA THR A 149 18.39 11.68 14.89
C THR A 149 17.18 10.96 14.30
N VAL A 150 16.06 11.66 14.22
CA VAL A 150 14.84 11.20 13.55
C VAL A 150 14.43 12.19 12.49
N LEU A 151 13.90 11.70 11.37
CA LEU A 151 13.30 12.56 10.34
C LEU A 151 12.08 13.24 10.93
N ASN A 152 11.98 14.57 10.84
CA ASN A 152 10.78 15.31 11.23
C ASN A 152 9.72 15.16 10.14
N TRP A 153 8.54 14.64 10.51
CA TRP A 153 7.41 14.60 9.59
C TRP A 153 6.98 16.03 9.29
N GLN A 154 6.85 16.36 8.00
CA GLN A 154 6.34 17.67 7.58
C GLN A 154 4.82 17.79 7.81
N ARG A 155 4.11 16.66 7.89
CA ARG A 155 2.66 16.60 8.15
C ARG A 155 2.36 16.25 9.61
N PRO A 156 1.33 16.87 10.22
CA PRO A 156 0.86 16.47 11.54
C PRO A 156 0.32 15.01 11.50
N PRO A 157 0.41 14.27 12.63
CA PRO A 157 -0.19 12.95 12.76
C PRO A 157 -1.69 12.96 12.42
N GLN A 158 -2.18 11.91 11.75
CA GLN A 158 -3.58 11.79 11.35
C GLN A 158 -4.56 11.92 12.54
N CYS A 159 -4.17 11.43 13.73
CA CYS A 159 -4.98 11.56 14.95
C CYS A 159 -5.17 13.01 15.43
N LYS A 160 -4.44 13.98 14.86
CA LYS A 160 -4.62 15.41 15.12
C LYS A 160 -5.54 16.09 14.08
N LEU A 161 -5.96 15.37 13.04
CA LEU A 161 -6.87 15.90 12.01
C LEU A 161 -8.31 15.74 12.48
N LYS A 162 -9.10 16.79 12.30
CA LYS A 162 -10.55 16.79 12.52
C LYS A 162 -11.27 16.39 11.23
N PRO A 163 -12.50 15.84 11.32
CA PRO A 163 -13.34 15.64 10.14
C PRO A 163 -13.47 16.94 9.34
N GLY A 164 -13.09 16.90 8.06
CA GLY A 164 -13.12 18.06 7.16
C GLY A 164 -11.79 18.79 6.99
N ASP A 165 -10.78 18.52 7.83
CA ASP A 165 -9.43 19.02 7.62
C ASP A 165 -8.82 18.40 6.36
N ARG A 166 -8.13 19.21 5.55
CA ARG A 166 -7.41 18.74 4.37
C ARG A 166 -5.94 19.17 4.44
N ILE A 167 -5.04 18.27 4.06
CA ILE A 167 -3.63 18.55 3.88
C ILE A 167 -3.29 18.17 2.43
N PRO A 168 -3.16 19.15 1.52
CA PRO A 168 -2.75 18.88 0.14
C PRO A 168 -1.32 18.36 0.08
N GLU A 169 -0.87 18.01 -1.13
CA GLU A 169 0.53 17.63 -1.38
C GLU A 169 1.54 18.65 -0.86
N THR A 170 1.19 19.94 -0.88
CA THR A 170 1.99 21.08 -0.39
C THR A 170 2.27 21.02 1.12
N GLY A 171 1.51 20.23 1.88
CA GLY A 171 1.61 20.19 3.34
C GLY A 171 0.91 21.35 4.04
N GLU A 172 0.23 22.23 3.32
CA GLU A 172 -0.55 23.33 3.90
C GLU A 172 -1.79 22.80 4.62
N PHE A 173 -2.11 23.36 5.77
CA PHE A 173 -3.26 22.93 6.54
C PHE A 173 -4.49 23.74 6.14
N ILE A 174 -5.47 23.09 5.51
CA ILE A 174 -6.74 23.72 5.13
C ILE A 174 -7.81 23.26 6.13
N THR A 175 -8.22 24.19 6.99
CA THR A 175 -9.38 24.02 7.87
C THR A 175 -10.64 24.41 7.09
N ARG A 176 -11.66 23.54 7.05
CA ARG A 176 -13.00 24.00 6.65
C ARG A 176 -13.55 24.90 7.77
N ALA A 177 -14.00 26.10 7.40
CA ALA A 177 -14.77 26.98 8.26
C ALA A 177 -16.12 26.35 8.63
#